data_AF-A0A565BBI1-F1
#
_entry.id   AF-A0A565BBI1-F1
#
_cell.length_a   1.000
_cell.length_b   1.000
_cell.length_c   1.000
_cell.angle_alpha   90.00
_cell.angle_beta   90.00
_cell.angle_gamma   90.00
#
_symmetry.space_group_name_H-M   'P 1'
#
loop_
_entity.id
_entity.type
_entity.pdbx_description
1 polymer ?
#
loop_
_entity_poly.entity_id
_entity_poly.type
_entity_poly.pdbx_seq_one_letter_code
_entity_poly.pdbx_strand_id
1 'polypeptide(L)'
;MELYSLKPKNFKLVNLRTIDLSERSDEGNMHMISSFNGLICCKNWVYENELWDLKIWICNPCTGETLLLPQGRPSFGFVPIVGVAYGSDISDYKVLRWKETS
;
A
#
# COMPACT_ATOMS: atom_id res chain seq x y z
N MET A 1 -10.68 -5.30 -25.60
CA MET A 1 -11.39 -5.26 -24.30
C MET A 1 -11.60 -3.80 -23.98
N GLU A 2 -12.85 -3.33 -23.98
CA GLU A 2 -13.17 -1.94 -23.67
C GLU A 2 -13.65 -1.82 -22.22
N LEU A 3 -13.08 -0.85 -21.49
CA LEU A 3 -13.28 -0.62 -20.07
C LEU A 3 -14.15 0.63 -19.90
N TYR A 4 -15.32 0.51 -19.27
CA TYR A 4 -16.21 1.64 -18.99
C TYR A 4 -15.82 2.35 -17.69
N SER A 5 -16.00 3.68 -17.69
CA SER A 5 -15.65 4.60 -16.61
C SER A 5 -16.89 5.05 -15.81
N LEU A 6 -16.74 5.18 -14.49
CA LEU A 6 -17.73 5.77 -13.58
C LEU A 6 -17.62 7.31 -13.56
N LYS A 7 -18.74 8.01 -13.70
CA LYS A 7 -18.87 9.45 -13.40
C LYS A 7 -19.94 9.70 -12.35
N PRO A 8 -19.58 10.25 -11.18
CA PRO A 8 -20.53 11.12 -10.48
C PRO A 8 -20.21 12.64 -10.70
N LYS A 9 -20.94 13.26 -11.62
CA LYS A 9 -21.06 14.72 -11.92
C LYS A 9 -19.92 15.68 -11.47
N ASN A 10 -18.76 15.57 -12.12
CA ASN A 10 -17.55 16.43 -12.01
C ASN A 10 -16.54 16.01 -10.94
N PHE A 11 -15.90 14.86 -11.17
CA PHE A 11 -14.63 14.55 -10.53
C PHE A 11 -13.52 15.34 -11.23
N LYS A 12 -12.86 16.20 -10.47
CA LYS A 12 -11.54 16.69 -10.85
C LYS A 12 -10.60 15.48 -10.71
N LEU A 13 -10.23 14.88 -11.84
CA LEU A 13 -9.26 13.79 -11.87
C LEU A 13 -7.93 14.32 -11.35
N VAL A 14 -7.66 14.09 -10.08
CA VAL A 14 -6.33 14.26 -9.51
C VAL A 14 -5.61 12.93 -9.67
N ASN A 15 -4.39 12.98 -10.16
CA ASN A 15 -3.57 11.79 -10.31
C ASN A 15 -3.18 11.27 -8.91
N LEU A 16 -4.00 10.38 -8.35
CA LEU A 16 -3.77 9.70 -7.07
C LEU A 16 -2.71 8.59 -7.17
N ARG A 17 -1.84 8.59 -8.19
CA ARG A 17 -0.65 7.70 -8.19
C ARG A 17 0.27 7.96 -7.00
N THR A 18 0.12 9.12 -6.35
CA THR A 18 0.82 9.49 -5.14
C THR A 18 -0.21 9.93 -4.11
N ILE A 19 -0.50 9.08 -3.13
CA ILE A 19 -1.11 9.54 -1.88
C ILE A 19 0.01 10.27 -1.15
N ASP A 20 -0.11 11.58 -1.01
CA ASP A 20 0.88 12.38 -0.28
C ASP A 20 0.62 12.20 1.23
N LEU A 21 1.24 11.16 1.81
CA LEU A 21 1.22 10.97 3.26
C LEU A 21 2.14 12.04 3.86
N SER A 22 1.62 12.88 4.77
CA SER A 22 2.38 14.01 5.34
C SER A 22 3.61 13.59 6.18
N GLU A 23 3.85 12.29 6.37
CA GLU A 23 5.00 11.73 7.10
C GLU A 23 6.21 11.40 6.20
N ARG A 24 6.39 12.15 5.11
CA ARG A 24 7.53 12.01 4.19
C ARG A 24 8.85 12.42 4.84
N SER A 25 9.68 11.45 5.23
CA SER A 25 11.13 11.64 5.36
C SER A 25 11.92 11.10 4.17
N ASP A 26 11.36 10.16 3.40
CA ASP A 26 12.13 9.40 2.41
C ASP A 26 11.51 9.55 1.01
N GLU A 27 12.31 9.92 0.02
CA GLU A 27 11.97 10.11 -1.41
C GLU A 27 11.51 8.83 -2.15
N GLY A 28 11.02 7.82 -1.41
CA GLY A 28 10.58 6.54 -1.95
C GLY A 28 9.24 6.62 -2.67
N ASN A 29 9.18 6.06 -3.87
CA ASN A 29 7.92 5.89 -4.60
C ASN A 29 7.00 4.93 -3.83
N MET A 30 5.85 5.43 -3.38
CA MET A 30 4.83 4.63 -2.72
C MET A 30 4.02 3.85 -3.76
N HIS A 31 4.00 2.53 -3.64
CA HIS A 31 3.34 1.64 -4.59
C HIS A 31 2.05 1.08 -4.01
N MET A 32 0.93 1.27 -4.70
CA MET A 32 -0.33 0.61 -4.35
C MET A 32 -0.19 -0.92 -4.50
N ILE A 33 -0.61 -1.65 -3.46
CA ILE A 33 -0.69 -3.11 -3.46
C ILE A 33 -2.12 -3.54 -3.79
N SER A 34 -3.11 -2.88 -3.17
CA SER A 34 -4.52 -3.25 -3.32
C SER A 34 -5.47 -2.13 -2.88
N SER A 35 -6.76 -2.30 -3.19
CA SER A 35 -7.85 -1.51 -2.61
C SER A 35 -8.95 -2.42 -2.08
N PHE A 36 -9.62 -1.97 -1.03
CA PHE A 36 -10.73 -2.70 -0.40
C PHE A 36 -11.66 -1.75 0.35
N ASN A 37 -12.97 -1.83 0.12
CA ASN A 37 -13.98 -0.97 0.76
C ASN A 37 -13.65 0.53 0.74
N GLY A 38 -13.07 1.02 -0.35
CA GLY A 38 -12.66 2.42 -0.49
C GLY A 38 -11.35 2.78 0.21
N LEU A 39 -10.75 1.87 0.97
CA LEU A 39 -9.39 2.01 1.49
C LEU A 39 -8.36 1.54 0.45
N ILE A 40 -7.17 2.12 0.53
CA ILE A 40 -6.04 1.80 -0.34
C ILE A 40 -4.92 1.26 0.54
N CYS A 41 -4.34 0.12 0.16
CA CYS A 41 -3.13 -0.40 0.78
C CYS A 41 -1.93 -0.15 -0.11
N CYS A 42 -0.86 0.40 0.46
CA CYS A 42 0.35 0.79 -0.24
C CYS A 42 1.60 0.30 0.49
N LYS A 43 2.70 0.15 -0.25
CA LYS A 43 4.03 -0.13 0.30
C LYS A 43 5.04 0.93 -0.11
N ASN A 44 6.02 1.15 0.74
CA ASN A 44 7.25 1.86 0.43
C ASN A 44 8.44 0.96 0.76
N TRP A 45 9.46 0.99 -0.10
CA TRP A 45 10.71 0.28 0.10
C TRP A 45 11.61 1.10 1.02
N VAL A 46 12.22 0.43 2.00
CA VAL A 46 13.19 1.03 2.90
C VAL A 46 14.48 0.23 2.76
N TYR A 47 15.60 0.93 2.64
CA TYR A 47 16.92 0.33 2.61
C TYR A 47 17.82 1.06 3.59
N GLU A 48 18.23 0.39 4.65
CA GLU A 48 19.06 0.96 5.72
C GLU A 48 20.02 -0.11 6.24
N ASN A 49 21.29 0.25 6.48
CA ASN A 49 22.32 -0.66 7.00
C ASN A 49 22.42 -2.00 6.24
N GLU A 50 22.35 -1.96 4.90
CA GLU A 50 22.36 -3.13 4.01
C GLU A 50 21.14 -4.08 4.15
N LEU A 51 20.11 -3.64 4.88
CA LEU A 51 18.88 -4.39 5.08
C LEU A 51 17.75 -3.76 4.28
N TRP A 52 17.01 -4.60 3.55
CA TRP A 52 15.78 -4.26 2.88
C TRP A 52 14.58 -4.46 3.82
N ASP A 53 13.69 -3.47 3.85
CA ASP A 53 12.45 -3.50 4.61
C ASP A 53 11.30 -2.86 3.81
N LEU A 54 10.08 -3.01 4.31
CA LEU A 54 8.85 -2.50 3.73
C LEU A 54 7.98 -1.82 4.78
N LYS A 55 7.72 -0.53 4.57
CA LYS A 55 6.65 0.19 5.26
C LYS A 55 5.34 -0.05 4.51
N ILE A 56 4.31 -0.55 5.19
CA ILE A 56 3.00 -0.81 4.60
C ILE A 56 1.97 0.11 5.25
N TRP A 57 1.19 0.78 4.41
CA TRP A 57 0.21 1.76 4.81
C TRP A 57 -1.19 1.34 4.37
N ILE A 58 -2.17 1.60 5.23
CA ILE A 58 -3.58 1.65 4.86
C ILE A 58 -3.98 3.12 4.84
N CYS A 59 -4.60 3.55 3.74
CA CYS A 59 -4.98 4.94 3.51
C CYS A 59 -6.49 5.01 3.25
N ASN A 60 -7.17 5.91 3.94
CA ASN A 60 -8.53 6.31 3.60
C ASN A 60 -8.46 7.57 2.73
N PRO A 61 -8.63 7.48 1.40
CA PRO A 61 -8.53 8.65 0.51
C PRO A 61 -9.68 9.65 0.73
N CYS A 62 -10.80 9.24 1.33
CA CYS A 62 -11.93 10.12 1.60
C CYS A 62 -11.67 11.04 2.79
N THR A 63 -10.98 10.55 3.83
CA THR A 63 -10.68 11.32 5.06
C THR A 63 -9.24 11.82 5.10
N GLY A 64 -8.35 11.27 4.28
CA GLY A 64 -6.91 11.51 4.35
C GLY A 64 -6.22 10.76 5.50
N GLU A 65 -6.94 9.94 6.27
CA GLU A 65 -6.37 9.18 7.37
C GLU A 65 -5.45 8.07 6.86
N THR A 66 -4.39 7.83 7.62
CA THR A 66 -3.34 6.89 7.27
C THR A 66 -3.00 6.04 8.48
N LEU A 67 -2.71 4.76 8.23
CA LEU A 67 -2.33 3.80 9.26
C LEU A 67 -1.10 3.05 8.79
N LEU A 68 0.01 3.25 9.49
CA LEU A 68 1.21 2.43 9.33
C LEU A 68 0.99 1.07 10.00
N LEU A 69 1.14 -0.01 9.24
CA LEU A 69 1.10 -1.35 9.79
C LEU A 69 2.39 -1.67 10.56
N PRO A 70 2.32 -2.56 11.56
CA PRO A 70 3.50 -3.02 12.28
C PRO A 70 4.60 -3.48 11.34
N GLN A 71 5.83 -3.04 11.60
CA GLN A 71 6.98 -3.42 10.79
C GLN A 71 7.36 -4.87 11.04
N GLY A 72 7.71 -5.57 9.96
CA GLY A 72 8.24 -6.92 10.03
C GLY A 72 9.73 -6.92 10.37
N ARG A 73 10.39 -8.07 10.16
CA ARG A 73 11.85 -8.14 10.24
C ARG A 73 12.47 -7.66 8.93
N PRO A 74 13.45 -6.74 8.97
CA PRO A 74 14.29 -6.42 7.82
C PRO A 74 14.98 -7.66 7.26
N SER A 75 15.37 -7.62 5.99
CA SER A 75 15.91 -8.75 5.24
C SER A 75 17.24 -8.39 4.57
N PHE A 76 18.24 -9.25 4.69
CA PHE A 76 19.52 -9.07 4.02
C PHE A 76 19.49 -9.72 2.64
N GLY A 77 19.88 -8.98 1.60
CA GLY A 77 20.04 -9.51 0.24
C GLY A 77 18.76 -9.78 -0.56
N PHE A 78 17.56 -9.51 -0.02
CA PHE A 78 16.31 -9.60 -0.77
C PHE A 78 15.25 -8.61 -0.27
N VAL A 79 14.38 -8.16 -1.18
CA VAL A 79 13.23 -7.31 -0.84
C VAL A 79 12.09 -8.19 -0.34
N PRO A 80 11.52 -7.96 0.86
CA PRO A 80 10.37 -8.72 1.34
C PRO A 80 9.19 -8.67 0.36
N ILE A 81 8.38 -9.73 0.31
CA ILE A 81 7.17 -9.78 -0.53
C ILE A 81 5.95 -9.47 0.33
N VAL A 82 4.98 -8.76 -0.25
CA VAL A 82 3.69 -8.46 0.38
C VAL A 82 2.57 -8.97 -0.50
N GLY A 83 1.62 -9.62 0.14
CA GLY A 83 0.34 -9.99 -0.45
C GLY A 83 -0.81 -9.56 0.44
N VAL A 84 -2.00 -9.63 -0.12
CA VAL A 84 -3.24 -9.28 0.55
C VAL A 84 -4.21 -10.44 0.41
N ALA A 85 -5.00 -10.66 1.45
CA ALA A 85 -6.06 -11.66 1.46
C ALA A 85 -7.35 -11.02 1.96
N TYR A 86 -8.46 -11.47 1.38
CA TYR A 86 -9.80 -11.03 1.71
C TYR A 86 -10.55 -12.22 2.28
N GLY A 87 -11.13 -12.06 3.46
CA GLY A 87 -12.01 -13.07 4.04
C GLY A 87 -13.35 -13.13 3.30
N SER A 88 -14.14 -14.16 3.62
CA SER A 88 -15.52 -14.28 3.13
C SER A 88 -16.43 -13.17 3.67
N ASP A 89 -16.07 -12.61 4.82
CA ASP A 89 -16.77 -11.49 5.43
C ASP A 89 -16.25 -10.17 4.87
N ILE A 90 -17.17 -9.23 4.65
CA ILE A 90 -16.94 -7.94 3.99
C ILE A 90 -15.91 -7.07 4.75
N SER A 91 -15.59 -7.41 5.99
CA SER A 91 -14.65 -6.70 6.86
C SER A 91 -13.27 -7.35 7.00
N ASP A 92 -13.06 -8.55 6.48
CA ASP A 92 -11.82 -9.28 6.70
C ASP A 92 -10.78 -8.91 5.64
N TYR A 93 -9.88 -8.00 6.00
CA TYR A 93 -8.74 -7.58 5.19
C TYR A 93 -7.43 -7.94 5.89
N LYS A 94 -6.59 -8.76 5.26
CA LYS A 94 -5.32 -9.24 5.84
C LYS A 94 -4.16 -8.88 4.92
N VAL A 95 -3.12 -8.31 5.52
CA VAL A 95 -1.85 -8.05 4.86
C VAL A 95 -0.85 -9.11 5.33
N LEU A 96 -0.26 -9.79 4.37
CA LEU A 96 0.69 -10.88 4.58
C LEU A 96 2.07 -10.42 4.10
N ARG A 97 3.09 -10.70 4.91
CA ARG A 97 4.49 -10.43 4.58
C ARG A 97 5.28 -11.72 4.66
N TRP A 98 6.02 -12.03 3.61
CA TRP A 98 6.88 -13.22 3.58
C TRP A 98 8.18 -12.96 2.83
N LYS A 99 9.06 -13.94 2.95
CA LYS A 99 10.36 -14.01 2.28
C LYS A 99 10.25 -15.02 1.15
N GLU A 100 10.82 -14.70 0.00
CA GLU A 100 10.95 -15.67 -1.07
C GLU A 100 12.00 -16.71 -0.65
N THR A 101 11.59 -17.95 -0.44
CA THR A 101 12.51 -19.08 -0.25
C THR A 101 12.58 -19.84 -1.55
N SER A 102 13.70 -19.70 -2.26
CA SER A 102 14.11 -20.57 -3.36
C SER A 102 14.57 -21.94 -2.87
#